data_AF-A0A918NMV2-F1
#
_entry.id   AF-A0A918NMV2-F1
#
_cell.length_a   1.000
_cell.length_b   1.000
_cell.length_c   1.000
_cell.angle_alpha   90.00
_cell.angle_beta   90.00
_cell.angle_gamma   90.00
#
_symmetry.space_group_name_H-M   'P 1'
#
loop_
_entity.id
_entity.type
_entity.pdbx_description
1 polymer ?
#
loop_
_entity_poly.entity_id
_entity_poly.type
_entity_poly.pdbx_seq_one_letter_code
_entity_poly.pdbx_strand_id
1 'polypeptide(L)'
;MPARFYRPANRTVAAPVGAPEYVDFALAERGSVWFVDQSRMPNRVVQQRDGRTLTSMPMPKPYTSGGAVTAAGGTTALALLRGGTVRGLMVTADDGAHWRNLTGGGIPWQDLKRDLVFLVLRALPDGRLLVGEREGRYWLADDRSNRAFHQLKTPVPFASFTVQGKTLYGIADATKATYNLVKGEGLYASDDGGRTWRRQGKRGLRR
;
A
#
# COMPACT_ATOMS: atom_id res chain seq x y z
N MET A 1 -9.80 -0.89 -18.59
CA MET A 1 -8.69 -1.34 -19.44
C MET A 1 -8.00 -2.50 -18.73
N PRO A 2 -7.74 -3.64 -19.40
CA PRO A 2 -7.13 -4.80 -18.74
C PRO A 2 -5.73 -4.46 -18.21
N ALA A 3 -5.40 -4.95 -17.01
CA ALA A 3 -4.06 -4.86 -16.44
C ALA A 3 -3.07 -5.59 -17.36
N ARG A 4 -2.08 -4.87 -17.90
CA ARG A 4 -1.03 -5.44 -18.75
C ARG A 4 0.30 -5.41 -18.02
N PHE A 5 1.03 -6.53 -18.06
CA PHE A 5 2.31 -6.68 -17.40
C PHE A 5 3.40 -6.77 -18.44
N TYR A 6 4.48 -6.04 -18.21
CA TYR A 6 5.70 -6.22 -18.96
C TYR A 6 6.37 -7.53 -18.54
N ARG A 7 6.63 -8.40 -19.51
CA ARG A 7 7.31 -9.68 -19.34
C ARG A 7 8.75 -9.51 -19.83
N PRO A 8 9.76 -9.40 -18.94
CA PRO A 8 11.13 -9.11 -19.36
C PRO A 8 11.72 -10.20 -20.25
N ALA A 9 11.37 -11.46 -20.00
CA ALA A 9 11.89 -12.63 -20.72
C ALA A 9 11.62 -12.60 -22.23
N ASN A 10 10.53 -11.97 -22.67
CA ASN A 10 10.14 -11.91 -24.08
C ASN A 10 9.83 -10.48 -24.56
N ARG A 11 10.10 -9.47 -23.72
CA ARG A 11 9.83 -8.04 -23.99
C ARG A 11 8.39 -7.75 -24.44
N THR A 12 7.42 -8.56 -24.02
CA THR A 12 6.02 -8.37 -24.37
C THR A 12 5.24 -7.72 -23.24
N VAL A 13 4.19 -6.98 -23.60
CA VAL A 13 3.20 -6.44 -22.67
C VAL A 13 1.92 -7.23 -22.87
N ALA A 14 1.57 -8.08 -21.91
CA ALA A 14 0.39 -8.94 -22.00
C ALA A 14 -0.35 -8.96 -20.67
N ALA A 15 -1.66 -9.15 -20.71
CA ALA A 15 -2.39 -9.51 -19.50
C ALA A 15 -1.81 -10.83 -18.93
N PRO A 16 -1.77 -11.02 -17.60
CA PRO A 16 -1.52 -12.34 -17.06
C PRO A 16 -2.61 -13.27 -17.61
N VAL A 17 -2.20 -14.46 -18.03
CA VAL A 17 -3.16 -15.45 -18.54
C VAL A 17 -4.15 -15.76 -17.42
N GLY A 18 -5.44 -15.53 -17.68
CA GLY A 18 -6.53 -15.73 -16.71
C GLY A 18 -6.78 -14.59 -15.73
N ALA A 19 -6.07 -13.45 -15.83
CA ALA A 19 -6.39 -12.29 -14.99
C ALA A 19 -7.68 -11.60 -15.48
N PRO A 20 -8.62 -11.28 -14.57
CA PRO A 20 -9.83 -10.54 -14.93
C PRO A 20 -9.50 -9.15 -15.51
N GLU A 21 -10.41 -8.60 -16.31
CA GLU A 21 -10.23 -7.30 -17.01
C GLU A 21 -10.19 -6.08 -16.08
N TYR A 22 -10.54 -6.23 -14.80
CA TYR A 22 -10.59 -5.17 -13.79
C TYR A 22 -10.07 -5.70 -12.44
N VAL A 23 -8.76 -5.61 -12.18
CA VAL A 23 -8.23 -5.99 -10.86
C VAL A 23 -7.14 -5.04 -10.38
N ASP A 24 -7.28 -4.56 -9.15
CA ASP A 24 -6.18 -4.03 -8.36
C ASP A 24 -5.21 -5.17 -8.06
N PHE A 25 -3.96 -5.05 -8.52
CA PHE A 25 -2.94 -6.06 -8.31
C PHE A 25 -1.69 -5.47 -7.68
N ALA A 26 -0.90 -6.31 -7.04
CA ALA A 26 0.44 -5.98 -6.59
C ALA A 26 1.46 -6.98 -7.10
N LEU A 27 2.62 -6.48 -7.52
CA LEU A 27 3.77 -7.30 -7.89
C LEU A 27 4.72 -7.40 -6.69
N ALA A 28 4.99 -8.62 -6.23
CA ALA A 28 6.00 -8.90 -5.22
C ALA A 28 7.37 -9.15 -5.86
N GLU A 29 8.45 -9.01 -5.07
CA GLU A 29 9.86 -9.00 -5.52
C GLU A 29 10.33 -10.28 -6.24
N ARG A 30 9.58 -11.38 -6.17
CA ARG A 30 9.87 -12.65 -6.86
C ARG A 30 8.98 -12.91 -8.09
N GLY A 31 8.45 -11.85 -8.69
CA GLY A 31 7.57 -11.96 -9.87
C GLY A 31 6.19 -12.56 -9.56
N SER A 32 5.83 -12.69 -8.29
CA SER A 32 4.47 -13.09 -7.90
C SER A 32 3.52 -11.91 -8.03
N VAL A 33 2.37 -12.15 -8.65
CA VAL A 33 1.27 -11.20 -8.72
C VAL A 33 0.20 -11.60 -7.70
N TRP A 34 -0.20 -10.63 -6.89
CA TRP A 34 -1.32 -10.73 -5.96
C TRP A 34 -2.51 -9.95 -6.50
N PHE A 35 -3.71 -10.54 -6.45
CA PHE A 35 -4.91 -9.89 -6.95
C PHE A 35 -6.18 -10.45 -6.29
N VAL A 36 -7.31 -9.74 -6.43
CA VAL A 36 -8.62 -10.20 -5.98
C VAL A 36 -9.40 -10.79 -7.16
N ASP A 37 -9.66 -12.09 -7.11
CA ASP A 37 -10.56 -12.76 -8.05
C ASP A 37 -12.01 -12.56 -7.61
N GLN A 38 -12.79 -11.89 -8.47
CA GLN A 38 -14.20 -11.58 -8.26
C GLN A 38 -15.14 -12.49 -9.07
N SER A 39 -14.60 -13.48 -9.80
CA SER A 39 -15.39 -14.38 -10.66
C SER A 39 -16.27 -15.36 -9.88
N ARG A 40 -16.00 -15.52 -8.57
CA ARG A 40 -16.73 -16.43 -7.68
C ARG A 40 -16.98 -15.77 -6.34
N MET A 41 -18.13 -16.06 -5.74
CA MET A 41 -18.48 -15.60 -4.40
C MET A 41 -18.22 -16.71 -3.35
N PRO A 42 -17.57 -16.40 -2.21
CA PRO A 42 -16.94 -15.12 -1.89
C PRO A 42 -15.71 -14.86 -2.78
N ASN A 43 -15.41 -13.58 -3.03
CA ASN A 43 -14.19 -13.16 -3.71
C ASN A 43 -12.96 -13.83 -3.08
N ARG A 44 -11.90 -14.01 -3.87
CA ARG A 44 -10.71 -14.74 -3.43
C ARG A 44 -9.46 -13.89 -3.60
N VAL A 45 -8.55 -14.00 -2.66
CA VAL A 45 -7.19 -13.47 -2.80
C VAL A 45 -6.35 -14.53 -3.50
N VAL A 46 -5.75 -14.17 -4.63
CA VAL A 46 -5.01 -15.08 -5.48
C VAL A 46 -3.56 -14.62 -5.60
N GLN A 47 -2.65 -15.58 -5.44
CA GLN A 47 -1.25 -15.45 -5.79
C GLN A 47 -0.99 -16.23 -7.08
N GLN A 48 -0.41 -15.57 -8.08
CA GLN A 48 0.00 -16.21 -9.32
C GLN A 48 1.48 -15.93 -9.59
N ARG A 49 2.17 -16.88 -10.20
CA ARG A 49 3.52 -16.69 -10.73
C ARG A 49 3.64 -17.49 -12.02
N ASP A 50 4.18 -16.88 -13.07
CA ASP A 50 4.39 -17.52 -14.38
C ASP A 50 3.14 -18.23 -14.93
N GLY A 51 1.96 -17.60 -14.75
CA GLY A 51 0.69 -18.16 -15.20
C GLY A 51 0.07 -19.19 -14.25
N ARG A 52 0.79 -19.69 -13.24
CA ARG A 52 0.29 -20.70 -12.30
C ARG A 52 -0.21 -20.08 -11.01
N THR A 53 -1.41 -20.47 -10.59
CA THR A 53 -1.93 -20.13 -9.26
C THR A 53 -1.13 -20.88 -8.20
N LEU A 54 -0.46 -20.14 -7.32
CA LEU A 54 0.27 -20.70 -6.19
C LEU A 54 -0.66 -20.88 -4.98
N THR A 55 -1.45 -19.84 -4.69
CA THR A 55 -2.36 -19.79 -3.55
C THR A 55 -3.67 -19.13 -3.96
N SER A 56 -4.79 -19.61 -3.42
CA SER A 56 -6.09 -18.98 -3.57
C SER A 56 -6.90 -19.15 -2.29
N MET A 57 -7.22 -18.04 -1.62
CA MET A 57 -7.92 -18.06 -0.34
C MET A 57 -9.23 -17.27 -0.42
N PRO A 58 -10.33 -17.76 0.15
CA PRO A 58 -11.57 -17.00 0.20
C PRO A 58 -11.40 -15.75 1.07
N MET A 59 -12.01 -14.65 0.66
CA MET A 59 -12.12 -13.47 1.51
C MET A 59 -12.94 -13.81 2.77
N PRO A 60 -12.54 -13.29 3.93
CA PRO A 60 -13.23 -13.54 5.18
C PRO A 60 -14.60 -12.87 5.20
N LYS A 61 -15.62 -13.57 5.69
CA LYS A 61 -16.92 -12.94 6.01
C LYS A 61 -16.71 -11.90 7.14
N PRO A 62 -17.47 -10.79 7.17
CA PRO A 62 -18.57 -10.40 6.28
C PRO A 62 -18.12 -9.58 5.07
N TYR A 63 -16.84 -9.61 4.70
CA TYR A 63 -16.29 -8.80 3.62
C TYR A 63 -16.53 -9.50 2.28
N THR A 64 -17.43 -8.93 1.48
CA THR A 64 -17.84 -9.52 0.19
C THR A 64 -17.07 -8.95 -0.98
N SER A 65 -16.27 -7.91 -0.76
CA SER A 65 -15.40 -7.32 -1.77
C SER A 65 -14.06 -6.90 -1.19
N GLY A 66 -13.05 -6.96 -2.05
CA GLY A 66 -11.70 -6.47 -1.79
C GLY A 66 -11.38 -5.34 -2.77
N GLY A 67 -10.55 -4.40 -2.33
CA GLY A 67 -10.09 -3.29 -3.15
C GLY A 67 -8.57 -3.31 -3.30
N ALA A 68 -7.96 -2.15 -3.09
CA ALA A 68 -6.52 -1.92 -3.15
C ALA A 68 -5.69 -3.09 -2.60
N VAL A 69 -4.72 -3.52 -3.41
CA VAL A 69 -3.75 -4.59 -3.10
C VAL A 69 -2.36 -4.00 -3.10
N THR A 70 -1.53 -4.37 -2.13
CA THR A 70 -0.12 -3.97 -2.08
C THR A 70 0.76 -5.14 -1.66
N ALA A 71 2.00 -5.18 -2.14
CA ALA A 71 2.97 -6.19 -1.78
C ALA A 71 4.41 -5.64 -1.84
N ALA A 72 5.22 -5.91 -0.82
CA ALA A 72 6.66 -5.60 -0.75
C ALA A 72 7.28 -6.29 0.48
N GLY A 73 8.58 -6.62 0.45
CA GLY A 73 9.29 -7.13 1.63
C GLY A 73 8.64 -8.35 2.30
N GLY A 74 8.07 -9.27 1.51
CA GLY A 74 7.34 -10.46 2.01
C GLY A 74 5.95 -10.17 2.60
N THR A 75 5.54 -8.91 2.65
CA THR A 75 4.22 -8.49 3.13
C THR A 75 3.28 -8.25 1.97
N THR A 76 2.05 -8.76 2.08
CA THR A 76 0.94 -8.45 1.18
C THR A 76 -0.26 -8.02 2.01
N ALA A 77 -0.96 -6.98 1.57
CA ALA A 77 -2.18 -6.52 2.20
C ALA A 77 -3.25 -6.15 1.19
N LEU A 78 -4.50 -6.36 1.59
CA LEU A 78 -5.69 -6.08 0.82
C LEU A 78 -6.71 -5.34 1.67
N ALA A 79 -7.40 -4.35 1.09
CA ALA A 79 -8.50 -3.68 1.76
C ALA A 79 -9.71 -4.61 1.93
N LEU A 80 -10.25 -4.68 3.15
CA LEU A 80 -11.50 -5.37 3.47
C LEU A 80 -12.66 -4.38 3.43
N LEU A 81 -13.63 -4.61 2.53
CA LEU A 81 -14.76 -3.70 2.32
C LEU A 81 -16.07 -4.28 2.87
N ARG A 82 -16.88 -3.42 3.48
CA ARG A 82 -18.26 -3.73 3.85
C ARG A 82 -19.16 -2.57 3.42
N GLY A 83 -20.06 -2.84 2.47
CA GLY A 83 -20.93 -1.81 1.89
C GLY A 83 -20.15 -0.69 1.20
N GLY A 84 -19.05 -1.02 0.52
CA GLY A 84 -18.17 -0.05 -0.16
C GLY A 84 -17.18 0.68 0.75
N THR A 85 -17.31 0.56 2.08
CA THR A 85 -16.42 1.22 3.04
C THR A 85 -15.29 0.29 3.49
N VAL A 86 -14.06 0.82 3.57
CA VAL A 86 -12.90 0.13 4.16
C VAL A 86 -13.10 -0.05 5.66
N ARG A 87 -13.00 -1.29 6.13
CA ARG A 87 -13.21 -1.66 7.55
C ARG A 87 -12.02 -2.35 8.18
N GLY A 88 -10.95 -2.54 7.42
CA GLY A 88 -9.74 -3.22 7.85
C GLY A 88 -8.93 -3.70 6.67
N LEU A 89 -7.91 -4.50 6.95
CA LEU A 89 -7.07 -5.15 5.96
C LEU A 89 -7.05 -6.67 6.17
N MET A 90 -6.86 -7.42 5.09
CA MET A 90 -6.39 -8.79 5.14
C MET A 90 -4.89 -8.76 4.86
N VAL A 91 -4.08 -9.30 5.77
CA VAL A 91 -2.62 -9.12 5.75
C VAL A 91 -1.91 -10.46 5.92
N THR A 92 -0.85 -10.64 5.15
CA THR A 92 0.23 -11.63 5.37
C THR A 92 1.56 -10.88 5.48
N ALA A 93 2.46 -11.37 6.31
CA ALA A 93 3.82 -10.85 6.46
C ALA A 93 4.89 -11.92 6.12
N ASP A 94 4.46 -13.01 5.48
CA ASP A 94 5.22 -14.22 5.21
C ASP A 94 4.84 -14.83 3.85
N ASP A 95 4.71 -13.97 2.84
CA ASP A 95 4.45 -14.35 1.45
C ASP A 95 3.19 -15.19 1.23
N GLY A 96 2.19 -15.01 2.10
CA GLY A 96 0.91 -15.67 2.02
C GLY A 96 0.80 -16.98 2.79
N ALA A 97 1.83 -17.37 3.55
CA ALA A 97 1.78 -18.57 4.38
C ALA A 97 0.72 -18.44 5.50
N HIS A 98 0.65 -17.28 6.15
CA HIS A 98 -0.34 -16.99 7.18
C HIS A 98 -1.06 -15.67 6.91
N TRP A 99 -2.39 -15.74 6.98
CA TRP A 99 -3.27 -14.59 6.77
C TRP A 99 -4.01 -14.23 8.05
N ARG A 100 -4.23 -12.94 8.24
CA ARG A 100 -5.07 -12.43 9.32
C ARG A 100 -5.86 -11.21 8.89
N ASN A 101 -6.92 -10.96 9.64
CA ASN A 101 -7.72 -9.75 9.50
C ASN A 101 -7.23 -8.73 10.51
N LEU A 102 -6.93 -7.53 10.02
CA LEU A 102 -6.57 -6.38 10.81
C LEU A 102 -7.75 -5.40 10.77
N THR A 103 -8.57 -5.44 11.82
CA THR A 103 -9.72 -4.54 12.01
C THR A 103 -9.51 -3.60 13.21
N GLY A 104 -8.28 -3.55 13.74
CA GLY A 104 -7.86 -2.73 14.88
C GLY A 104 -6.38 -2.36 14.74
N GLY A 105 -5.64 -2.31 15.84
CA GLY A 105 -4.19 -2.07 15.83
C GLY A 105 -3.77 -0.60 15.77
N GLY A 106 -4.62 0.31 16.27
CA GLY A 106 -4.32 1.75 16.33
C GLY A 106 -4.80 2.56 15.13
N ILE A 107 -5.32 1.91 14.08
CA ILE A 107 -5.93 2.58 12.94
C ILE A 107 -7.44 2.79 13.23
N PRO A 108 -7.94 4.03 13.13
CA PRO A 108 -9.35 4.34 13.35
C PRO A 108 -10.17 4.05 12.09
N TRP A 109 -10.36 2.78 11.74
CA TRP A 109 -11.01 2.34 10.49
C TRP A 109 -12.39 2.94 10.22
N GLN A 110 -13.12 3.34 11.27
CA GLN A 110 -14.45 3.94 11.14
C GLN A 110 -14.41 5.43 10.77
N ASP A 111 -13.27 6.08 11.04
CA ASP A 111 -13.05 7.53 10.85
C ASP A 111 -12.24 7.84 9.60
N LEU A 112 -11.75 6.82 8.91
CA LEU A 112 -11.13 7.00 7.60
C LEU A 112 -12.20 7.46 6.60
N LYS A 113 -11.83 8.36 5.68
CA LYS A 113 -12.66 8.71 4.53
C LYS A 113 -13.17 7.42 3.89
N ARG A 114 -14.51 7.28 3.83
CA ARG A 114 -15.19 6.01 3.59
C ARG A 114 -15.03 5.43 2.18
N ASP A 115 -14.33 6.13 1.29
CA ASP A 115 -14.15 5.77 -0.11
C ASP A 115 -12.73 5.27 -0.38
N LEU A 116 -12.64 4.11 -1.02
CA LEU A 116 -11.41 3.49 -1.49
C LEU A 116 -10.52 4.41 -2.34
N VAL A 117 -11.13 5.33 -3.09
CA VAL A 117 -10.38 6.28 -3.94
C VAL A 117 -9.44 7.16 -3.13
N PHE A 118 -9.68 7.32 -1.83
CA PHE A 118 -8.84 8.09 -0.92
C PHE A 118 -7.97 7.22 -0.02
N LEU A 119 -8.08 5.89 -0.08
CA LEU A 119 -7.24 5.00 0.70
C LEU A 119 -5.81 5.00 0.13
N VAL A 120 -4.85 5.30 0.98
CA VAL A 120 -3.44 5.00 0.74
C VAL A 120 -3.13 3.69 1.44
N LEU A 121 -2.80 2.65 0.68
CA LEU A 121 -2.34 1.37 1.21
C LEU A 121 -1.04 0.99 0.49
N ARG A 122 0.06 0.91 1.23
CA ARG A 122 1.37 0.61 0.67
C ARG A 122 2.16 -0.33 1.59
N ALA A 123 2.69 -1.41 1.05
CA ALA A 123 3.79 -2.15 1.64
C ALA A 123 5.10 -1.44 1.30
N LEU A 124 5.88 -1.13 2.33
CA LEU A 124 7.20 -0.51 2.20
C LEU A 124 8.26 -1.60 1.97
N PRO A 125 9.44 -1.25 1.41
CA PRO A 125 10.50 -2.23 1.13
C PRO A 125 10.98 -3.03 2.35
N ASP A 126 10.81 -2.49 3.57
CA ASP A 126 11.15 -3.16 4.83
C ASP A 126 10.04 -4.10 5.34
N GLY A 127 8.97 -4.30 4.57
CA GLY A 127 7.83 -5.15 4.92
C GLY A 127 6.80 -4.49 5.84
N ARG A 128 6.97 -3.22 6.21
CA ARG A 128 5.94 -2.51 6.99
C ARG A 128 4.84 -1.97 6.11
N LEU A 129 3.62 -1.95 6.62
CA LEU A 129 2.47 -1.33 5.97
C LEU A 129 2.35 0.13 6.38
N LEU A 130 2.10 0.96 5.39
CA LEU A 130 1.57 2.30 5.53
C LEU A 130 0.11 2.30 5.09
N VAL A 131 -0.75 2.77 5.98
CA VAL A 131 -2.17 2.99 5.73
C VAL A 131 -2.44 4.47 5.87
N GLY A 132 -3.29 5.06 5.05
CA GLY A 132 -3.62 6.46 5.22
C GLY A 132 -4.72 6.93 4.31
N GLU A 133 -4.90 8.24 4.35
CA GLU A 133 -5.85 8.98 3.53
C GLU A 133 -5.04 9.86 2.59
N ARG A 134 -5.42 9.90 1.31
CA ARG A 134 -4.80 10.81 0.34
C ARG A 134 -4.90 12.24 0.85
N GLU A 135 -3.74 12.91 0.98
CA GLU A 135 -3.60 14.27 1.56
C GLU A 135 -4.09 14.38 3.01
N GLY A 136 -4.20 13.27 3.73
CA GLY A 136 -4.73 13.22 5.09
C GLY A 136 -3.75 12.59 6.07
N ARG A 137 -4.30 11.84 7.02
CA ARG A 137 -3.53 11.17 8.07
C ARG A 137 -2.94 9.86 7.54
N TYR A 138 -1.80 9.49 8.09
CA TYR A 138 -1.11 8.24 7.78
C TYR A 138 -0.77 7.49 9.06
N TRP A 139 -0.81 6.17 9.00
CA TRP A 139 -0.48 5.24 10.06
C TRP A 139 0.56 4.26 9.54
N LEU A 140 1.67 4.15 10.24
CA LEU A 140 2.75 3.24 9.92
C LEU A 140 2.78 2.09 10.92
N ALA A 141 2.97 0.88 10.42
CA ALA A 141 3.20 -0.27 11.28
C ALA A 141 4.44 -0.05 12.17
N ASP A 142 4.36 -0.44 13.43
CA ASP A 142 5.49 -0.34 14.36
C ASP A 142 6.65 -1.26 13.93
N ASP A 143 6.32 -2.40 13.35
CA ASP A 143 7.27 -3.40 12.87
C ASP A 143 6.72 -4.20 11.67
N ARG A 144 7.56 -5.07 11.10
CA ARG A 144 7.19 -5.98 9.99
C ARG A 144 6.08 -6.97 10.36
N SER A 145 5.77 -7.13 11.65
CA SER A 145 4.66 -7.97 12.06
C SER A 145 3.34 -7.32 11.73
N ASN A 146 3.25 -6.01 11.45
CA ASN A 146 2.04 -5.32 11.00
C ASN A 146 0.82 -5.54 11.91
N ARG A 147 1.04 -5.57 13.23
CA ARG A 147 0.00 -5.78 14.26
C ARG A 147 -0.43 -4.49 14.96
N ALA A 148 0.50 -3.56 15.11
CA ALA A 148 0.29 -2.29 15.77
C ALA A 148 0.79 -1.17 14.86
N PHE A 149 0.07 -0.06 14.90
CA PHE A 149 0.29 1.10 14.05
C PHE A 149 0.20 2.36 14.89
N HIS A 150 1.04 3.33 14.56
CA HIS A 150 0.96 4.67 15.10
C HIS A 150 0.72 5.67 13.97
N GLN A 151 -0.01 6.74 14.29
CA GLN A 151 -0.20 7.83 13.35
C GLN A 151 1.10 8.60 13.18
N LEU A 152 1.46 8.89 11.93
CA LEU A 152 2.59 9.74 11.58
C LEU A 152 2.26 11.21 11.89
N LYS A 153 3.24 11.94 12.44
CA LYS A 153 3.15 13.39 12.68
C LYS A 153 3.85 14.13 11.55
N THR A 154 3.22 14.17 10.38
CA THR A 154 3.82 14.78 9.19
C THR A 154 3.82 16.31 9.31
N PRO A 155 4.96 16.99 9.11
CA PRO A 155 5.06 18.45 9.25
C PRO A 155 4.35 19.21 8.10
N VAL A 156 4.15 18.54 6.98
CA VAL A 156 3.43 18.98 5.79
C VAL A 156 2.73 17.77 5.17
N PRO A 157 1.73 17.97 4.29
CA PRO A 157 1.17 16.86 3.52
C PRO A 157 2.25 16.19 2.66
N PHE A 158 2.43 14.89 2.83
CA PHE A 158 3.32 14.10 1.98
C PHE A 158 2.54 13.41 0.87
N ALA A 159 3.11 13.40 -0.32
CA ALA A 159 2.59 12.73 -1.50
C ALA A 159 3.07 11.27 -1.60
N SER A 160 4.22 10.94 -1.03
CA SER A 160 4.80 9.60 -1.08
C SER A 160 5.69 9.31 0.12
N PHE A 161 5.84 8.03 0.42
CA PHE A 161 6.71 7.50 1.48
C PHE A 161 7.54 6.33 0.95
N THR A 162 8.76 6.20 1.48
CA THR A 162 9.62 5.03 1.28
C THR A 162 10.54 4.85 2.49
N VAL A 163 11.23 3.71 2.58
CA VAL A 163 12.19 3.41 3.64
C VAL A 163 13.52 3.01 3.03
N GLN A 164 14.62 3.44 3.67
CA GLN A 164 15.96 2.92 3.43
C GLN A 164 16.63 2.64 4.78
N GLY A 165 17.00 1.38 5.03
CA GLY A 165 17.50 0.97 6.33
C GLY A 165 16.46 1.23 7.43
N LYS A 166 16.82 2.02 8.44
CA LYS A 166 15.91 2.42 9.53
C LYS A 166 15.19 3.75 9.28
N THR A 167 15.59 4.48 8.23
CA THR A 167 15.11 5.82 7.97
C THR A 167 13.87 5.78 7.08
N LEU A 168 12.81 6.40 7.56
CA LEU A 168 11.60 6.67 6.81
C LEU A 168 11.74 8.00 6.07
N TYR A 169 11.43 8.00 4.78
CA TYR A 169 11.43 9.20 3.95
C TYR A 169 10.01 9.55 3.52
N GLY A 170 9.71 10.84 3.54
CA GLY A 170 8.47 11.44 3.06
C GLY A 170 8.79 12.51 2.03
N ILE A 171 8.05 12.53 0.92
CA ILE A 171 8.20 13.54 -0.13
C ILE A 171 6.98 14.45 -0.07
N ALA A 172 7.22 15.74 0.12
CA ALA A 172 6.23 16.79 -0.08
C ALA A 172 6.42 17.36 -1.49
N ASP A 173 5.39 17.31 -2.31
CA ASP A 173 5.40 17.82 -3.68
C ASP A 173 4.08 18.54 -3.96
N ALA A 174 4.11 19.53 -4.85
CA ALA A 174 2.90 20.18 -5.32
C ALA A 174 2.11 19.21 -6.20
N THR A 175 0.99 18.69 -5.66
CA THR A 175 0.05 17.88 -6.46
C THR A 175 -0.69 18.71 -7.51
N LYS A 176 -0.53 20.04 -7.51
CA LYS A 176 -1.03 20.96 -8.53
C LYS A 176 0.14 21.74 -9.13
N ALA A 177 0.24 21.77 -10.46
CA ALA A 177 1.17 22.61 -11.19
C ALA A 177 0.79 24.09 -11.05
N THR A 178 1.01 24.66 -9.87
CA THR A 178 1.05 26.10 -9.69
C THR A 178 2.47 26.56 -9.94
N TYR A 179 2.65 27.63 -10.70
CA TYR A 179 3.97 28.26 -10.97
C TYR A 179 4.72 28.74 -9.71
N ASN A 180 4.15 28.53 -8.52
CA ASN A 180 4.72 28.86 -7.23
C ASN A 180 5.11 27.57 -6.50
N LEU A 181 6.36 27.50 -6.03
CA LEU A 181 6.85 26.48 -5.08
C LEU A 181 5.85 26.34 -3.93
N VAL A 182 5.31 25.13 -3.70
CA VAL A 182 4.45 24.89 -2.56
C VAL A 182 5.27 25.02 -1.28
N LYS A 183 4.74 25.79 -0.33
CA LYS A 183 5.39 25.99 0.97
C LYS A 183 5.59 24.63 1.64
N GLY A 184 6.86 24.23 1.78
CA GLY A 184 7.23 22.98 2.43
C GLY A 184 7.45 21.80 1.49
N GLU A 185 7.57 22.01 0.19
CA GLU A 185 8.10 21.00 -0.72
C GLU A 185 9.46 20.47 -0.28
N GLY A 186 9.76 19.24 -0.68
CA GLY A 186 11.07 18.63 -0.54
C GLY A 186 11.03 17.26 0.12
N LEU A 187 12.23 16.72 0.33
CA LEU A 187 12.45 15.45 0.99
C LEU A 187 12.54 15.64 2.50
N TYR A 188 11.89 14.78 3.25
CA TYR A 188 11.93 14.73 4.71
C TYR A 188 12.37 13.34 5.14
N ALA A 189 13.20 13.28 6.18
CA ALA A 189 13.67 12.03 6.75
C ALA A 189 13.29 11.94 8.23
N SER A 190 12.99 10.73 8.68
CA SER A 190 12.70 10.39 10.07
C SER A 190 13.43 9.12 10.45
N ASP A 191 14.12 9.16 11.59
CA ASP A 191 14.81 7.99 12.15
C ASP A 191 14.06 7.38 13.35
N ASP A 192 12.87 7.91 13.68
CA ASP A 192 12.07 7.52 14.83
C ASP A 192 10.68 6.97 14.45
N GLY A 193 10.56 6.49 13.21
CA GLY A 193 9.33 5.94 12.66
C GLY A 193 8.32 7.00 12.21
N GLY A 194 8.72 8.26 12.05
CA GLY A 194 7.86 9.35 11.60
C GLY A 194 7.16 10.10 12.73
N ARG A 195 7.69 10.00 13.95
CA ARG A 195 7.29 10.83 15.11
C ARG A 195 7.86 12.23 14.98
N THR A 196 9.10 12.34 14.51
CA THR A 196 9.75 13.60 14.15
C THR A 196 10.37 13.51 12.76
N TRP A 197 10.49 14.66 12.10
CA TRP A 197 10.95 14.77 10.71
C TRP A 197 11.97 15.88 10.55
N ARG A 198 13.03 15.62 9.77
CA ARG A 198 14.02 16.60 9.36
C ARG A 198 13.97 16.78 7.85
N ARG A 199 13.72 18.02 7.40
CA ARG A 199 13.78 18.35 5.97
C ARG A 199 15.22 18.20 5.48
N GLN A 200 15.40 17.39 4.45
CA GLN A 200 16.66 17.20 3.75
C GLN A 200 16.86 18.34 2.75
N GLY A 201 18.08 18.86 2.66
CA GLY A 201 18.40 19.96 1.74
C GLY A 201 17.95 21.34 2.23
N LYS A 202 18.71 21.92 3.17
CA LYS A 202 18.97 23.37 3.23
C LYS A 202 20.43 23.59 3.64
N ARG A 203 21.34 23.56 2.65
CA ARG A 203 22.65 24.22 2.71
C ARG A 203 22.96 24.76 1.32
N GLY A 204 23.04 26.08 1.20
CA GLY A 204 23.56 26.76 0.01
C GLY A 204 22.54 27.56 -0.80
N LEU A 205 22.28 28.78 -0.36
CA LEU A 205 22.29 29.99 -1.19
C LEU A 205 22.25 31.18 -0.22
N ARG A 206 23.39 31.44 0.41
CA ARG A 206 23.73 32.82 0.77
C ARG A 206 24.11 33.49 -0.55
N ARG A 207 23.28 34.41 -1.04
CA ARG A 207 23.74 35.51 -1.87
C ARG A 207 23.95 36.70 -0.95
#